data_AF-A0A951LIJ2-F1
#
_entry.id   AF-A0A951LIJ2-F1
#
_cell.length_a   1.000
_cell.length_b   1.000
_cell.length_c   1.000
_cell.angle_alpha   90.00
_cell.angle_beta   90.00
_cell.angle_gamma   90.00
#
_symmetry.space_group_name_H-M   'P 1'
#
loop_
_entity.id
_entity.type
_entity.pdbx_description
1 polymer ?
#
loop_
_entity_poly.entity_id
_entity_poly.type
_entity_poly.pdbx_seq_one_letter_code
_entity_poly.pdbx_strand_id
1 'polypeptide(L)'
;MRRDILSVMQARGKIISLATGILLLLAGLMVLRPNPVARYQLIVQQIQQGVLTANKAGVVRLPAAFSELAPRGEVYAERKADGRLFVLFPTWYGRGADMEGYLFCSQALRPSDYYAVNWGAGRVQSHIDVAGRDMLTVEPYKPNWYTRRLD
;
A
#
# COMPACT_ATOMS: atom_id res chain seq x y z
N MET A 1 -19.44 -59.03 -44.50
CA MET A 1 -18.60 -60.24 -44.64
C MET A 1 -17.20 -59.92 -44.14
N ARG A 2 -16.78 -60.60 -43.05
CA ARG A 2 -15.39 -60.79 -42.52
C ARG A 2 -14.66 -59.57 -41.93
N ARG A 3 -14.57 -59.47 -40.58
CA ARG A 3 -13.56 -60.06 -39.65
C ARG A 3 -12.25 -59.24 -39.66
N ASP A 4 -12.01 -58.44 -38.63
CA ASP A 4 -11.28 -58.79 -37.40
C ASP A 4 -9.80 -59.13 -37.64
N ILE A 5 -8.91 -58.17 -37.36
CA ILE A 5 -7.60 -58.46 -36.77
C ILE A 5 -7.40 -57.52 -35.57
N LEU A 6 -7.73 -58.13 -34.43
CA LEU A 6 -7.36 -57.78 -33.07
C LEU A 6 -5.86 -57.53 -32.89
N SER A 7 -5.60 -56.64 -31.92
CA SER A 7 -4.59 -56.82 -30.86
C SER A 7 -3.14 -56.75 -31.28
N VAL A 8 -2.47 -55.66 -30.89
CA VAL A 8 -1.31 -55.70 -30.00
C VAL A 8 -1.18 -54.32 -29.33
N MET A 9 -0.85 -54.33 -28.03
CA MET A 9 -0.58 -53.17 -27.15
C MET A 9 -1.72 -52.68 -26.24
N GLN A 10 -2.35 -53.61 -25.53
CA GLN A 10 -2.44 -53.44 -24.07
C GLN A 10 -1.02 -53.40 -23.47
N ALA A 11 -0.89 -52.67 -22.35
CA ALA A 11 0.28 -52.60 -21.47
C ALA A 11 1.35 -51.56 -21.83
N ARG A 12 1.12 -50.29 -21.48
CA ARG A 12 2.16 -49.43 -20.86
C ARG A 12 1.55 -48.46 -19.84
N GLY A 13 1.78 -48.80 -18.56
CA GLY A 13 2.18 -47.84 -17.52
C GLY A 13 1.17 -46.79 -17.07
N LYS A 14 0.19 -47.18 -16.26
CA LYS A 14 -0.42 -46.26 -15.27
C LYS A 14 0.50 -46.11 -14.06
N ILE A 15 1.65 -45.46 -14.20
CA ILE A 15 2.44 -44.95 -13.07
C ILE A 15 3.17 -43.69 -13.54
N ILE A 16 2.45 -42.57 -13.65
CA ILE A 16 3.10 -41.25 -13.64
C ILE A 16 2.58 -40.53 -12.39
N SER A 17 3.33 -40.78 -11.33
CA SER A 17 3.70 -39.87 -10.26
C SER A 17 2.63 -38.90 -9.75
N LEU A 18 2.09 -39.26 -8.59
CA LEU A 18 1.49 -38.40 -7.56
C LEU A 18 2.44 -37.27 -7.04
N ALA A 19 3.51 -36.92 -7.76
CA ALA A 19 4.53 -35.95 -7.35
C ALA A 19 4.31 -34.54 -7.90
N THR A 20 3.30 -34.32 -8.75
CA THR A 20 2.99 -32.99 -9.31
C THR A 20 1.97 -32.19 -8.48
N GLY A 21 1.34 -32.81 -7.48
CA GLY A 21 0.34 -32.14 -6.63
C GLY A 21 0.93 -31.41 -5.41
N ILE A 22 2.08 -31.86 -4.89
CA ILE A 22 2.67 -31.31 -3.66
C ILE A 22 3.53 -30.07 -3.95
N LEU A 23 4.08 -29.94 -5.16
CA LEU A 23 4.90 -28.77 -5.54
C LEU A 23 4.06 -27.50 -5.80
N LEU A 24 2.77 -27.63 -6.10
CA LEU A 24 1.85 -26.48 -6.23
C LEU A 24 1.35 -25.95 -4.87
N LEU A 25 1.37 -26.77 -3.82
CA LEU A 25 0.96 -26.37 -2.47
C LEU A 25 2.04 -25.56 -1.74
N LEU A 26 3.32 -25.77 -2.03
CA LEU A 26 4.42 -24.96 -1.47
C LEU A 26 4.65 -23.64 -2.24
N ALA A 27 4.28 -23.56 -3.51
CA ALA A 27 4.26 -22.29 -4.27
C ALA A 27 3.12 -21.35 -3.81
N GLY A 28 2.05 -21.88 -3.22
CA GLY A 28 0.93 -21.08 -2.70
C GLY A 28 1.21 -20.33 -1.38
N LEU A 29 2.26 -20.70 -0.66
CA LEU A 29 2.61 -20.10 0.65
C LEU A 29 3.55 -18.87 0.55
N MET A 30 4.03 -18.51 -0.65
CA MET A 30 5.03 -17.44 -0.81
C MET A 30 4.50 -16.03 -1.06
N VAL A 31 3.19 -15.77 -1.19
CA VAL A 31 2.73 -14.40 -1.56
C VAL A 31 1.45 -13.94 -0.86
N LEU A 32 1.26 -14.27 0.41
CA LEU A 32 0.39 -13.46 1.27
C LEU A 32 1.25 -12.48 2.08
N ARG A 33 1.97 -11.59 1.37
CA ARG A 33 2.50 -10.40 2.05
C ARG A 33 1.28 -9.63 2.59
N PRO A 34 1.19 -9.38 3.91
CA PRO A 34 0.10 -8.60 4.45
C PRO A 34 0.02 -7.28 3.70
N ASN A 35 -1.14 -6.97 3.11
CA ASN A 35 -1.37 -5.70 2.44
C ASN A 35 -1.53 -4.61 3.52
N PRO A 36 -0.51 -3.78 3.81
CA PRO A 36 -0.56 -2.83 4.92
C PRO A 36 -1.73 -1.85 4.77
N VAL A 37 -2.08 -1.53 3.52
CA VAL A 37 -3.18 -0.61 3.17
C VAL A 37 -4.55 -1.10 3.63
N ALA A 38 -4.78 -2.41 3.75
CA ALA A 38 -6.09 -2.91 4.19
C ALA A 38 -6.44 -2.42 5.61
N ARG A 39 -5.44 -2.33 6.50
CA ARG A 39 -5.63 -1.83 7.87
C ARG A 39 -5.77 -0.32 7.90
N TYR A 40 -5.01 0.39 7.07
CA TYR A 40 -5.12 1.85 6.94
C TYR A 40 -6.48 2.29 6.37
N GLN A 41 -7.09 1.48 5.50
CA GLN A 41 -8.38 1.79 4.89
C GLN A 41 -9.50 1.99 5.93
N LEU A 42 -9.49 1.23 7.02
CA LEU A 42 -10.45 1.40 8.12
C LEU A 42 -10.30 2.77 8.79
N ILE A 43 -9.06 3.21 9.02
CA ILE A 43 -8.77 4.54 9.59
C ILE A 43 -9.21 5.64 8.62
N VAL A 44 -8.92 5.49 7.33
CA VAL A 44 -9.38 6.43 6.29
C VAL A 44 -10.90 6.56 6.31
N GLN A 45 -11.64 5.44 6.37
CA GLN A 45 -13.10 5.46 6.43
C GLN A 45 -13.62 6.18 7.68
N GLN A 46 -13.02 5.92 8.85
CA GLN A 46 -13.41 6.61 10.09
C GLN A 46 -13.12 8.12 10.02
N ILE A 47 -12.04 8.54 9.36
CA ILE A 47 -11.74 9.97 9.12
C ILE A 47 -12.74 10.57 8.13
N GLN A 48 -13.08 9.86 7.05
CA GLN A 48 -14.07 10.32 6.06
C GLN A 48 -15.46 10.53 6.68
N GLN A 49 -15.84 9.65 7.60
CA GLN A 49 -17.10 9.70 8.35
C GLN A 49 -17.09 10.71 9.51
N GLY A 50 -15.94 11.30 9.83
CA GLY A 50 -15.80 12.22 10.96
C GLY A 50 -15.81 11.56 12.34
N VAL A 51 -15.70 10.23 12.40
CA VAL A 51 -15.53 9.48 13.66
C VAL A 51 -14.17 9.76 14.27
N LEU A 52 -13.12 9.71 13.43
CA LEU A 52 -11.79 10.19 13.78
C LEU A 52 -11.60 11.58 13.20
N THR A 53 -11.22 12.53 14.05
CA THR A 53 -11.04 13.92 13.65
C THR A 53 -9.61 14.37 13.90
N ALA A 54 -9.08 15.13 12.96
CA ALA A 54 -7.79 15.78 13.11
C ALA A 54 -7.91 16.98 14.05
N ASN A 55 -6.90 17.21 14.88
CA ASN A 55 -6.81 18.44 15.66
C ASN A 55 -6.38 19.63 14.77
N LYS A 56 -6.17 20.80 15.38
CA LYS A 56 -5.76 22.03 14.66
C LYS A 56 -4.42 21.90 13.90
N ALA A 57 -3.58 20.94 14.27
CA ALA A 57 -2.31 20.65 13.60
C ALA A 57 -2.43 19.48 12.60
N GLY A 58 -3.66 19.06 12.26
CA GLY A 58 -3.91 17.94 11.35
C GLY A 58 -3.61 16.56 11.94
N VAL A 59 -3.33 16.45 13.24
CA VAL A 59 -2.99 15.18 13.88
C VAL A 59 -4.25 14.42 14.26
N VAL A 60 -4.34 13.18 13.82
CA VAL A 60 -5.36 12.21 14.23
C VAL A 60 -4.69 11.16 15.12
N ARG A 61 -5.10 11.09 16.39
CA ARG A 61 -4.65 10.02 17.30
C ARG A 61 -5.40 8.73 16.99
N LEU A 62 -4.67 7.64 16.81
CA LEU A 62 -5.25 6.34 16.53
C LEU A 62 -5.83 5.71 17.80
N PRO A 63 -6.95 4.99 17.71
CA PRO A 63 -7.43 4.14 18.79
C PRO A 63 -6.37 3.10 19.17
N ALA A 64 -6.36 2.64 20.43
CA ALA A 64 -5.36 1.70 20.93
C ALA A 64 -5.16 0.45 20.06
N ALA A 65 -6.25 -0.10 19.51
CA ALA A 65 -6.26 -1.27 18.61
C ALA A 65 -5.59 -1.03 17.24
N PHE A 66 -5.23 0.21 16.93
CA PHE A 66 -4.58 0.62 15.70
C PHE A 66 -3.30 1.44 15.97
N SER A 67 -2.90 1.61 17.23
CA SER A 67 -1.78 2.47 17.61
C SER A 67 -0.44 2.03 16.99
N GLU A 68 -0.30 0.76 16.68
CA GLU A 68 0.86 0.17 16.02
C GLU A 68 0.92 0.41 14.51
N LEU A 69 -0.12 0.99 13.90
CA LEU A 69 -0.14 1.32 12.48
C LEU A 69 0.79 2.50 12.13
N ALA A 70 1.22 3.27 13.12
CA ALA A 70 2.19 4.34 12.97
C ALA A 70 3.15 4.34 14.16
N PRO A 71 4.45 4.71 14.02
CA PRO A 71 5.42 4.61 15.11
C PRO A 71 5.06 5.41 16.38
N ARG A 72 4.17 6.39 16.26
CA ARG A 72 3.69 7.24 17.37
C ARG A 72 2.19 7.10 17.64
N GLY A 73 1.51 6.13 17.02
CA GLY A 73 0.05 5.99 17.13
C GLY A 73 -0.73 7.20 16.63
N GLU A 74 -0.16 7.95 15.68
CA GLU A 74 -0.78 9.12 15.09
C GLU A 74 -0.61 9.11 13.57
N VAL A 75 -1.60 9.68 12.88
CA VAL A 75 -1.58 9.93 11.44
C VAL A 75 -1.89 11.39 11.19
N TYR A 76 -1.57 11.87 9.99
CA TYR A 76 -1.78 13.27 9.62
C TYR A 76 -2.87 13.33 8.56
N ALA A 77 -3.90 14.14 8.79
CA ALA A 77 -5.03 14.26 7.89
C ALA A 77 -5.38 15.73 7.63
N GLU A 78 -5.65 16.04 6.37
CA GLU A 78 -6.02 17.38 5.93
C GLU A 78 -7.05 17.29 4.81
N ARG A 79 -8.04 18.20 4.82
CA ARG A 79 -8.86 18.47 3.64
C ARG A 79 -8.31 19.70 2.94
N LYS A 80 -7.85 19.54 1.71
CA LYS A 80 -7.40 20.66 0.88
C LYS A 80 -8.58 21.56 0.51
N ALA A 81 -8.29 22.77 0.03
CA ALA A 81 -9.31 23.76 -0.35
C ALA A 81 -10.30 23.26 -1.41
N ASP A 82 -9.90 22.29 -2.24
CA ASP A 82 -10.76 21.65 -3.24
C ASP A 82 -11.57 20.46 -2.69
N GLY A 83 -11.58 20.27 -1.37
CA GLY A 83 -12.36 19.25 -0.66
C GLY A 83 -11.73 17.86 -0.63
N ARG A 84 -10.61 17.63 -1.33
CA ARG A 84 -9.90 16.35 -1.30
C ARG A 84 -9.30 16.08 0.08
N LEU A 85 -9.47 14.85 0.56
CA LEU A 85 -8.91 14.38 1.81
C LEU A 85 -7.55 13.73 1.55
N PHE A 86 -6.54 14.16 2.28
CA PHE A 86 -5.21 13.57 2.33
C PHE A 86 -5.03 12.94 3.70
N VAL A 87 -4.54 11.70 3.76
CA VAL A 87 -4.22 11.00 5.01
C VAL A 87 -2.86 10.34 4.89
N LEU A 88 -1.91 10.77 5.70
CA LEU A 88 -0.55 10.29 5.75
C LEU A 88 -0.33 9.39 6.96
N PHE A 89 0.03 8.14 6.70
CA PHE A 89 0.39 7.11 7.66
C PHE A 89 1.91 7.01 7.74
N PRO A 90 2.56 7.61 8.75
CA PRO A 90 4.02 7.62 8.84
C PRO A 90 4.57 6.22 9.08
N THR A 91 5.62 5.86 8.38
CA THR A 91 6.45 4.67 8.66
C THR A 91 7.82 5.06 9.22
N TRP A 92 8.24 6.31 8.99
CA TRP A 92 9.50 6.84 9.50
C TRP A 92 9.41 8.36 9.70
N TYR A 93 10.15 8.88 10.67
CA TYR A 93 10.23 10.30 11.01
C TYR A 93 11.66 10.81 10.79
N GLY A 94 11.78 11.83 9.95
CA GLY A 94 13.05 12.48 9.66
C GLY A 94 13.34 13.68 10.54
N ARG A 95 14.19 14.56 10.03
CA ARG A 95 14.51 15.83 10.68
C ARG A 95 13.39 16.82 10.40
N GLY A 96 12.91 17.51 11.43
CA GLY A 96 11.89 18.55 11.26
C GLY A 96 10.54 17.98 10.83
N ALA A 97 10.02 18.45 9.70
CA ALA A 97 8.72 18.04 9.16
C ALA A 97 8.81 16.84 8.19
N ASP A 98 10.02 16.38 7.87
CA ASP A 98 10.26 15.30 6.92
C ASP A 98 9.72 13.97 7.44
N MET A 99 9.04 13.22 6.57
CA MET A 99 8.59 11.86 6.86
C MET A 99 8.48 10.96 5.64
N GLU A 100 8.37 9.67 5.93
CA GLU A 100 8.03 8.64 4.94
C GLU A 100 6.81 7.88 5.42
N GLY A 101 6.11 7.23 4.49
CA GLY A 101 4.89 6.53 4.82
C GLY A 101 4.05 6.12 3.64
N TYR A 102 2.77 5.93 3.95
CA TYR A 102 1.70 5.71 2.98
C TYR A 102 0.78 6.93 2.98
N LEU A 103 0.53 7.47 1.80
CA LEU A 103 -0.39 8.57 1.59
C LEU A 103 -1.64 8.06 0.89
N PHE A 104 -2.79 8.25 1.52
CA PHE A 104 -4.09 8.17 0.87
C PHE A 104 -4.53 9.54 0.39
N CYS A 105 -5.07 9.63 -0.82
CA CYS A 105 -5.79 10.80 -1.30
C CYS A 105 -7.17 10.39 -1.80
N SER A 106 -8.24 11.11 -1.44
CA SER A 106 -9.61 10.75 -1.86
C SER A 106 -9.83 10.80 -3.38
N GLN A 107 -8.91 11.42 -4.12
CA GLN A 107 -8.85 11.43 -5.58
C GLN A 107 -7.39 11.28 -6.02
N ALA A 108 -7.15 11.00 -7.30
CA ALA A 108 -5.78 10.94 -7.82
C ALA A 108 -5.02 12.26 -7.57
N LEU A 109 -3.74 12.13 -7.20
CA LEU A 109 -2.82 13.27 -7.11
C LEU A 109 -2.67 13.94 -8.48
N ARG A 110 -2.53 15.26 -8.43
CA ARG A 110 -2.36 16.17 -9.56
C ARG A 110 -0.96 16.78 -9.49
N PRO A 111 -0.39 17.26 -10.60
CA PRO A 111 0.89 17.96 -10.58
C PRO A 111 0.92 19.14 -9.59
N SER A 112 -0.21 19.82 -9.37
CA SER A 112 -0.34 20.93 -8.42
C SER A 112 -0.30 20.54 -6.95
N ASP A 113 -0.37 19.24 -6.61
CA ASP A 113 -0.26 18.76 -5.23
C ASP A 113 1.20 18.69 -4.77
N TYR A 114 2.12 18.78 -5.72
CA TYR A 114 3.55 18.73 -5.47
C TYR A 114 4.12 20.15 -5.40
N TYR A 115 5.11 20.32 -4.54
CA TYR A 115 5.95 21.50 -4.54
C TYR A 115 7.43 21.10 -4.64
N ALA A 116 8.23 21.98 -5.22
CA ALA A 116 9.64 21.75 -5.45
C ALA A 116 10.46 22.24 -4.25
N VAL A 117 11.35 21.40 -3.73
CA VAL A 117 12.34 21.80 -2.72
C VAL A 117 13.73 21.65 -3.29
N ASN A 118 14.55 22.70 -3.13
CA ASN A 118 15.96 22.69 -3.46
C ASN A 118 16.78 22.72 -2.17
N TRP A 119 17.35 21.58 -1.80
CA TRP A 119 18.16 21.41 -0.60
C TRP A 119 19.63 21.86 -0.75
N GLY A 120 19.97 22.56 -1.84
CA GLY A 120 21.33 23.08 -2.08
C GLY A 120 22.34 22.06 -2.58
N ALA A 121 21.98 20.78 -2.68
CA ALA A 121 22.83 19.70 -3.22
C ALA A 121 22.65 19.50 -4.76
N GLY A 122 22.14 20.52 -5.46
CA GLY A 122 21.95 20.48 -6.91
C GLY A 122 20.81 19.58 -7.41
N ARG A 123 19.96 19.06 -6.51
CA ARG A 123 18.77 18.28 -6.86
C ARG A 123 17.52 18.99 -6.37
N VAL A 124 16.58 19.21 -7.30
CA VAL A 124 15.22 19.60 -6.98
C VAL A 124 14.41 18.33 -6.77
N GLN A 125 13.75 18.21 -5.62
CA GLN A 125 12.87 17.09 -5.31
C GLN A 125 11.43 17.57 -5.24
N SER A 126 10.49 16.71 -5.63
CA SER A 126 9.05 16.96 -5.51
C SER A 126 8.56 16.45 -4.16
N HIS A 127 7.88 17.30 -3.41
CA HIS A 127 7.34 17.00 -2.08
C HIS A 127 5.83 17.19 -2.07
N ILE A 128 5.15 16.55 -1.13
CA ILE A 128 3.75 16.79 -0.80
C ILE A 128 3.65 17.20 0.66
N ASP A 129 2.92 18.28 0.92
CA ASP A 129 2.56 18.72 2.26
C ASP A 129 1.22 18.09 2.65
N VAL A 130 1.21 17.41 3.79
CA VAL A 130 -0.01 16.94 4.46
C VAL A 130 -0.02 17.48 5.89
N ALA A 131 -0.84 18.50 6.14
CA ALA A 131 -0.94 19.16 7.44
C ALA A 131 0.42 19.66 7.99
N GLY A 132 1.24 20.29 7.15
CA GLY A 132 2.57 20.78 7.55
C GLY A 132 3.56 19.67 7.81
N ARG A 133 3.41 18.54 7.11
CA ARG A 133 4.33 17.41 7.09
C ARG A 133 4.77 17.12 5.67
N ASP A 134 6.06 16.96 5.51
CA ASP A 134 6.69 16.90 4.20
C ASP A 134 6.99 15.45 3.86
N MET A 135 6.24 14.91 2.91
CA MET A 135 6.51 13.61 2.32
C MET A 135 7.28 13.82 1.03
N LEU A 136 8.54 13.38 1.03
CA LEU A 136 9.39 13.42 -0.17
C LEU A 136 8.83 12.46 -1.23
N THR A 137 9.07 12.79 -2.50
CA THR A 137 8.84 12.00 -3.73
C THR A 137 8.00 10.74 -3.50
N VAL A 138 6.69 10.86 -3.73
CA VAL A 138 5.76 9.74 -3.59
C VAL A 138 5.59 9.00 -4.91
N GLU A 139 5.48 7.69 -4.84
CA GLU A 139 5.22 6.82 -5.99
C GLU A 139 3.83 6.20 -5.88
N PRO A 140 3.11 5.98 -7.00
CA PRO A 140 1.85 5.25 -6.98
C PRO A 140 2.04 3.83 -6.43
N TYR A 141 1.22 3.45 -5.45
CA TYR A 141 1.20 2.10 -4.88
C TYR A 141 -0.06 1.33 -5.28
N LYS A 142 -1.24 1.95 -5.09
CA LYS A 142 -2.57 1.46 -5.46
C LYS A 142 -3.44 2.64 -5.89
N PRO A 143 -4.63 2.43 -6.47
CA PRO A 143 -5.54 3.55 -6.73
C PRO A 143 -5.72 4.39 -5.46
N ASN A 144 -5.47 5.71 -5.56
CA ASN A 144 -5.56 6.65 -4.45
C ASN A 144 -4.55 6.45 -3.30
N TRP A 145 -3.56 5.57 -3.46
CA TRP A 145 -2.53 5.28 -2.47
C TRP A 145 -1.14 5.47 -3.07
N TYR A 146 -0.30 6.17 -2.32
CA TYR A 146 1.05 6.50 -2.70
C TYR A 146 1.99 6.13 -1.56
N THR A 147 3.26 5.87 -1.87
CA THR A 147 4.26 5.54 -0.86
C THR A 147 5.61 6.12 -1.24
N ARG A 148 6.43 6.40 -0.25
CA ARG A 148 7.87 6.55 -0.43
C ARG A 148 8.49 5.35 0.24
N ARG A 149 9.02 4.43 -0.57
CA ARG A 149 9.80 3.30 -0.09
C ARG A 149 11.24 3.60 -0.44
N LEU A 150 12.10 3.70 0.58
CA LEU A 150 13.52 3.48 0.38
C LEU A 150 13.69 1.97 0.29
N ASP A 151 13.61 1.40 -0.91
CA ASP A 151 14.12 0.07 -1.19
C ASP A 151 15.65 0.05 -1.23
#